data_AF-A0A934KPM1-F1
#
_entry.id   AF-A0A934KPM1-F1
#
_cell.length_a   1.000
_cell.length_b   1.000
_cell.length_c   1.000
_cell.angle_alpha   90.00
_cell.angle_beta   90.00
_cell.angle_gamma   90.00
#
_symmetry.space_group_name_H-M   'P 1'
#
loop_
_entity.id
_entity.type
_entity.pdbx_description
1 polymer ?
#
loop_
_entity_poly.entity_id
_entity_poly.type
_entity_poly.pdbx_seq_one_letter_code
_entity_poly.pdbx_strand_id
1 'polypeptide(L)' 'SLPQVSTLLLPVLGEFMRRYPDIELDLDLTDRIVDVVEEGFDAVVRTGQMADSRLSMRKLGIVSSDGRHTAGAFSG' A
#
# COMPACT_ATOMS: atom_id res chain seq x y z
N SER A 1 -12.54 -2.85 -1.58
CA SER A 1 -12.63 -1.90 -2.71
C SER A 1 -11.23 -1.41 -3.07
N LEU A 2 -10.53 -2.24 -3.84
CA LEU A 2 -9.21 -1.97 -4.44
C LEU A 2 -9.04 -0.73 -5.35
N PRO A 3 -10.05 -0.17 -6.06
CA PRO A 3 -9.79 0.80 -7.15
C PRO A 3 -9.10 2.10 -6.73
N GLN A 4 -9.35 2.56 -5.50
CA GLN A 4 -8.87 3.86 -5.03
C GLN A 4 -7.41 3.82 -4.57
N VAL A 5 -6.98 2.70 -3.98
CA VAL A 5 -5.63 2.53 -3.46
C VAL A 5 -4.65 2.24 -4.60
N SER A 6 -5.04 1.42 -5.58
CA SER A 6 -4.21 1.12 -6.75
C SER A 6 -3.90 2.39 -7.55
N THR A 7 -4.89 3.27 -7.76
CA THR A 7 -4.69 4.54 -8.47
C THR A 7 -3.68 5.47 -7.76
N LEU A 8 -3.62 5.44 -6.43
CA LEU A 8 -2.67 6.22 -5.65
C LEU A 8 -1.26 5.60 -5.66
N LEU A 9 -1.15 4.27 -5.57
CA LEU A 9 0.13 3.58 -5.44
C LEU A 9 0.84 3.36 -6.78
N LEU A 10 0.13 3.02 -7.86
CA LEU A 10 0.74 2.64 -9.14
C LEU A 10 1.69 3.72 -9.71
N PRO A 11 1.38 5.03 -9.68
CA PRO A 11 2.32 6.05 -10.14
C PRO A 11 3.63 6.08 -9.34
N VAL A 12 3.54 5.90 -8.02
CA VAL A 12 4.69 5.88 -7.11
C VAL A 12 5.53 4.62 -7.31
N LEU A 13 4.89 3.47 -7.49
CA LEU A 13 5.58 2.21 -7.83
C LEU A 13 6.31 2.33 -9.17
N GLY A 14 5.68 2.97 -10.17
CA GLY A 14 6.34 3.25 -11.43
C GLY A 14 7.57 4.16 -11.30
N GLU A 15 7.53 5.17 -10.42
CA GLU A 15 8.71 5.98 -10.09
C GLU A 15 9.78 5.17 -9.36
N PHE A 16 9.38 4.33 -8.41
CA PHE A 16 10.28 3.47 -7.67
C PHE A 16 11.04 2.52 -8.61
N MET A 17 10.36 1.83 -9.51
CA MET A 17 11.01 0.94 -10.49
C MET A 17 11.97 1.67 -11.42
N ARG A 18 11.65 2.92 -11.81
CA ARG A 18 12.59 3.74 -12.60
C ARG A 18 13.82 4.16 -11.81
N ARG A 19 13.66 4.42 -10.50
CA ARG A 19 14.77 4.81 -9.61
C ARG A 19 15.64 3.61 -9.22
N TYR A 20 15.07 2.42 -9.16
CA TYR A 20 15.72 1.18 -8.74
C TYR A 20 15.48 0.07 -9.78
N PRO A 21 16.17 0.12 -10.93
CA PRO A 21 15.91 -0.80 -12.06
C PRO A 21 16.31 -2.25 -11.79
N ASP A 22 17.16 -2.50 -10.80
CA ASP A 22 17.59 -3.84 -10.41
C ASP A 22 16.59 -4.56 -9.48
N ILE A 23 15.52 -3.87 -9.06
CA ILE A 23 14.47 -4.43 -8.22
C ILE A 23 13.31 -4.88 -9.09
N GLU A 24 12.98 -6.17 -9.02
CA GLU A 24 11.74 -6.72 -9.58
C GLU A 24 10.63 -6.66 -8.52
N LEU A 25 9.47 -6.15 -8.90
CA LEU A 25 8.28 -6.10 -8.03
C LEU A 25 7.30 -7.20 -8.43
N ASP A 26 7.04 -8.13 -7.51
CA ASP A 26 5.90 -9.04 -7.59
C ASP A 26 4.72 -8.43 -6.81
N LEU A 27 3.58 -8.27 -7.48
CA LEU A 27 2.43 -7.51 -6.95
C LEU A 27 1.16 -8.35 -7.01
N ASP A 28 0.61 -8.67 -5.84
CA ASP A 28 -0.74 -9.22 -5.68
C ASP A 28 -1.70 -8.10 -5.23
N LEU A 29 -2.79 -7.90 -5.98
CA LEU A 29 -3.85 -6.95 -5.67
C LEU A 29 -5.11 -7.71 -5.28
N THR A 30 -5.34 -7.80 -3.97
CA THR A 30 -6.46 -8.54 -3.39
C THR A 30 -7.17 -7.78 -2.27
N ASP A 31 -8.49 -7.94 -2.18
CA ASP A 31 -9.31 -7.41 -1.07
C ASP A 31 -9.31 -8.37 0.14
N ARG A 32 -8.63 -9.53 0.04
CA ARG A 32 -8.51 -10.52 1.12
C ARG A 32 -7.48 -10.07 2.16
N ILE A 33 -7.76 -10.38 3.42
CA ILE A 33 -6.73 -10.31 4.47
C ILE A 33 -5.80 -11.52 4.29
N VAL A 34 -4.52 -11.24 4.01
CA VAL A 34 -3.46 -12.24 3.84
C VAL A 34 -2.64 -12.40 5.13
N ASP A 35 -2.11 -13.60 5.35
CA ASP A 35 -1.01 -13.78 6.31
C ASP A 35 0.31 -13.43 5.61
N VAL A 36 0.91 -12.31 6.02
CA VAL A 36 2.11 -11.77 5.36
C VAL A 36 3.27 -12.76 5.40
N VAL A 37 3.44 -13.48 6.52
CA VAL A 37 4.61 -14.36 6.74
C VAL A 37 4.37 -15.71 6.09
N GLU A 38 3.21 -16.32 6.31
CA GLU A 38 2.89 -17.64 5.76
C GLU A 38 2.76 -17.60 4.23
N GLU A 39 2.25 -16.50 3.67
CA GLU A 39 2.09 -16.32 2.22
C GLU A 39 3.35 -15.74 1.53
N GLY A 40 4.42 -15.45 2.28
CA GLY A 40 5.71 -15.06 1.71
C GLY A 40 5.78 -13.62 1.18
N PHE A 41 4.95 -12.72 1.69
CA PHE A 41 5.00 -11.30 1.35
C PHE A 41 6.04 -10.57 2.20
N ASP A 42 6.82 -9.69 1.57
CA ASP A 42 7.74 -8.80 2.30
C ASP A 42 7.01 -7.61 2.94
N ALA A 43 5.96 -7.12 2.29
CA ALA A 43 5.16 -5.99 2.75
C ALA A 43 3.74 -6.03 2.20
N VAL A 44 2.80 -5.46 2.95
CA VAL A 44 1.41 -5.29 2.52
C VAL A 44 0.95 -3.86 2.75
N VAL A 45 0.19 -3.33 1.79
CA VAL A 45 -0.49 -2.03 1.92
C VAL A 45 -1.99 -2.29 1.91
N ARG A 46 -2.68 -1.90 2.98
CA ARG A 46 -4.13 -2.10 3.13
C ARG A 46 -4.80 -0.89 3.77
N THR A 47 -6.08 -0.72 3.46
CA THR A 47 -6.97 0.23 4.12
C THR A 47 -7.84 -0.48 5.15
N GLY A 48 -8.22 0.21 6.23
CA GLY A 48 -9.11 -0.33 7.25
C GLY A 48 -8.43 -0.43 8.62
N GLN A 49 -9.09 -1.11 9.57
CA GLN A 49 -8.58 -1.24 10.92
C GLN A 49 -7.30 -2.07 10.95
N MET A 50 -6.33 -1.61 11.73
CA MET A 50 -5.09 -2.34 11.98
C MET A 50 -5.41 -3.48 12.95
N ALA A 51 -5.29 -4.72 12.47
CA ALA A 51 -5.27 -5.86 13.37
C ALA A 51 -3.99 -5.82 14.21
N ASP A 52 -4.08 -6.25 15.47
CA ASP A 52 -2.91 -6.46 16.30
C ASP A 52 -2.01 -7.51 15.65
N SER A 53 -0.77 -7.15 15.39
CA SER A 53 0.21 -7.97 14.69
C SER A 53 1.59 -7.70 15.27
N ARG A 54 2.42 -8.74 15.32
CA ARG A 54 3.84 -8.62 15.66
C ARG A 54 4.66 -7.92 14.55
N LEU A 55 4.04 -7.63 13.40
CA LEU A 55 4.68 -6.94 12.29
C LEU A 55 4.83 -5.44 12.58
N SER A 56 5.92 -4.86 12.06
CA SER A 56 6.11 -3.42 12.09
C SER A 56 5.11 -2.75 11.15
N MET A 57 4.44 -1.71 11.63
CA MET A 57 3.41 -1.01 10.86
C MET A 57 3.72 0.48 10.77
N ARG A 58 3.48 1.06 9.58
CA ARG A 58 3.59 2.49 9.33
C ARG A 58 2.33 3.01 8.66
N LYS A 59 1.74 4.06 9.23
CA LYS A 59 0.63 4.78 8.60
C LYS A 59 1.14 5.58 7.40
N LEU A 60 0.60 5.33 6.22
CA LEU A 60 0.95 6.04 4.98
C LEU A 60 0.03 7.24 4.70
N GLY A 61 -1.23 7.18 5.14
CA GLY A 61 -2.21 8.23 4.89
C GLY A 61 -3.61 7.86 5.35
N ILE A 62 -4.59 8.67 4.93
CA ILE A 62 -6.02 8.41 5.10
C ILE A 62 -6.65 8.51 3.70
N VAL A 63 -7.45 7.52 3.33
CA VAL A 63 -8.26 7.56 2.11
C VAL A 63 -9.70 7.80 2.53
N SER A 64 -10.24 8.95 2.14
CA SER A 64 -11.65 9.26 2.38
C SER A 64 -12.51 8.58 1.32
N SER A 65 -13.53 7.84 1.77
CA SER A 65 -14.52 7.20 0.89
C SER A 65 -15.58 8.16 0.35
N ASP A 66 -15.50 9.45 0.71
CA ASP A 66 -16.46 10.51 0.34
C ASP A 66 -16.26 11.07 -1.09
N GLY A 67 -15.37 10.47 -1.88
CA GLY A 67 -15.07 10.92 -3.24
C GLY A 67 -14.17 12.16 -3.30
N ARG A 68 -13.64 12.66 -2.18
CA ARG A 68 -12.66 13.75 -2.14
C ARG A 68 -11.30 13.23 -1.66
N HIS A 69 -10.38 13.06 -2.61
CA HIS A 69 -8.99 12.77 -2.28
C HIS A 69 -8.36 13.97 -1.55
N THR A 70 -8.17 13.87 -0.25
CA THR A 70 -7.27 14.78 0.48
C THR A 70 -5.87 14.17 0.44
N ALA A 71 -5.05 14.61 -0.52
CA ALA A 71 -3.62 14.37 -0.46
C ALA A 71 -3.09 15.09 0.78
N GLY A 72 -2.84 14.35 1.86
CA GLY A 72 -2.14 14.87 3.02
C GLY A 72 -0.76 15.32 2.58
N ALA A 73 -0.51 16.63 2.64
CA ALA A 73 0.80 17.20 2.41
C ALA A 73 1.82 16.53 3.35
N PHE A 74 2.75 15.77 2.80
CA PHE A 74 3.96 15.39 3.51
C PHE A 74 4.83 16.66 3.60
N SER A 75 4.91 17.23 4.79
CA SER A 75 5.96 18.17 5.16
C SER A 75 6.87 17.43 6.14
N GLY A 76 8.09 17.12 5.70
CA GLY A 76 9.09 16.39 6.48
C GLY A 76 10.06 15.64 5.60
#